data_AF-A0A2U2X330-F1
#
_entry.id   AF-A0A2U2X330-F1
#
_cell.length_a   1.000
_cell.length_b   1.000
_cell.length_c   1.000
_cell.angle_alpha   90.00
_cell.angle_beta   90.00
_cell.angle_gamma   90.00
#
_symmetry.space_group_name_H-M   'P 1'
#
loop_
_entity.id
_entity.type
_entity.pdbx_description
1 polymer ?
#
loop_
_entity_poly.entity_id
_entity_poly.type
_entity_poly.pdbx_seq_one_letter_code
_entity_poly.pdbx_strand_id
1 'polypeptide(L)'
;MNVSSVISLNVFADRFMEGGPLFMSLILICLLLALAFVVIGFVNLKKDIVKSKKMTSLASDASILGLVFGFLGSIIGMITAFDAIESMGDISQGMMAAGLKVSFLTTVFGAVTFILPRIGIIILKALNKN
;
A
#
# COMPACT_ATOMS: atom_id res chain seq x y z
N MET A 1 -25.01 16.18 6.83
CA MET A 1 -24.02 15.10 6.59
C MET A 1 -24.78 13.87 6.15
N ASN A 2 -24.58 13.41 4.91
CA ASN A 2 -25.32 12.25 4.38
C ASN A 2 -24.91 10.99 5.11
N VAL A 3 -25.87 10.23 5.63
CA VAL A 3 -25.67 8.96 6.37
C VAL A 3 -24.82 7.97 5.55
N SER A 4 -24.90 8.03 4.22
CA SER A 4 -24.08 7.25 3.28
C SER A 4 -22.56 7.52 3.38
N SER A 5 -22.12 8.75 3.68
CA SER A 5 -20.69 9.05 3.79
C SER A 5 -20.08 8.53 5.09
N VAL A 6 -20.88 8.42 6.17
CA VAL A 6 -20.44 7.87 7.45
C VAL A 6 -20.32 6.34 7.37
N ILE A 7 -21.25 5.68 6.66
CA ILE A 7 -21.18 4.23 6.39
C ILE A 7 -19.95 3.90 5.53
N SER A 8 -19.61 4.75 4.55
CA SER A 8 -18.47 4.53 3.63
C SER A 8 -17.11 4.58 4.32
N LEU A 9 -16.95 5.49 5.29
CA LEU A 9 -15.72 5.61 6.11
C LEU A 9 -15.53 4.39 7.01
N ASN A 10 -16.61 3.87 7.59
CA ASN A 10 -16.56 2.64 8.38
C ASN A 10 -16.09 1.46 7.52
N VAL A 11 -16.62 1.28 6.30
CA VAL A 11 -16.22 0.15 5.44
C VAL A 11 -14.72 0.15 5.12
N PHE A 12 -14.12 1.29 4.80
CA PHE A 12 -12.67 1.34 4.54
C PHE A 12 -11.84 1.09 5.80
N ALA A 13 -12.25 1.67 6.93
CA ALA A 13 -11.58 1.45 8.21
C ALA A 13 -11.71 -0.01 8.65
N ASP A 14 -12.88 -0.62 8.49
CA ASP A 14 -13.15 -2.02 8.82
C ASP A 14 -12.26 -2.94 7.96
N ARG A 15 -12.17 -2.69 6.66
CA ARG A 15 -11.26 -3.43 5.77
C ARG A 15 -9.80 -3.21 6.17
N PHE A 16 -9.39 -1.99 6.48
CA PHE A 16 -8.02 -1.72 6.94
C PHE A 16 -7.67 -2.48 8.22
N MET A 17 -8.60 -2.55 9.17
CA MET A 17 -8.42 -3.30 10.42
C MET A 17 -8.43 -4.82 10.17
N GLU A 18 -9.25 -5.32 9.24
CA GLU A 18 -9.25 -6.72 8.82
C GLU A 18 -7.95 -7.14 8.14
N GLY A 19 -7.27 -6.24 7.42
CA GLY A 19 -6.01 -6.51 6.73
C GLY A 19 -4.78 -6.57 7.64
N GLY A 20 -4.95 -6.42 8.95
CA GLY A 20 -3.82 -6.35 9.89
C GLY A 20 -3.29 -4.92 10.01
N PRO A 21 -3.56 -4.23 11.14
CA PRO A 21 -3.24 -2.80 11.30
C PRO A 21 -1.75 -2.47 11.16
N LEU A 22 -0.85 -3.40 11.50
CA LEU A 22 0.59 -3.19 11.39
C LEU A 22 1.03 -3.02 9.94
N PHE A 23 0.86 -4.04 9.09
CA PHE A 23 1.31 -3.95 7.70
C PHE A 23 0.54 -2.89 6.92
N MET A 24 -0.76 -2.75 7.16
CA MET A 24 -1.58 -1.74 6.51
C MET A 24 -1.13 -0.31 6.83
N SER A 25 -0.74 -0.02 8.08
CA SER A 25 -0.21 1.29 8.46
C SER A 25 1.17 1.57 7.85
N LEU A 26 2.05 0.57 7.80
CA LEU A 26 3.35 0.68 7.12
C LEU A 26 3.19 1.02 5.63
N ILE A 27 2.29 0.30 4.94
CA ILE A 27 1.99 0.55 3.52
C ILE A 27 1.43 1.96 3.33
N LEU A 28 0.52 2.40 4.21
CA LEU A 28 -0.07 3.74 4.15
C LEU A 28 0.99 4.84 4.36
N ILE A 29 1.94 4.64 5.27
CA ILE A 29 3.07 5.57 5.48
C ILE A 29 3.93 5.64 4.21
N CYS A 30 4.23 4.50 3.57
CA CYS A 30 4.96 4.47 2.30
C CYS A 30 4.19 5.21 1.19
N LEU A 31 2.87 5.05 1.11
CA LEU A 31 2.01 5.75 0.16
C LEU A 31 2.09 7.27 0.35
N LEU A 32 1.92 7.75 1.59
CA LEU A 32 1.96 9.19 1.89
C LEU A 32 3.34 9.79 1.57
N LEU A 33 4.42 9.09 1.91
CA LEU A 33 5.79 9.51 1.58
C LEU A 33 6.01 9.55 0.06
N ALA A 34 5.60 8.51 -0.67
CA ALA A 34 5.74 8.46 -2.13
C ALA A 34 4.95 9.60 -2.80
N LEU A 35 3.72 9.87 -2.34
CA LEU A 35 2.91 10.97 -2.85
C LEU A 35 3.53 12.33 -2.55
N ALA A 36 4.04 12.53 -1.33
CA ALA A 36 4.75 13.77 -0.97
C ALA A 36 5.97 14.00 -1.87
N PHE A 37 6.79 12.98 -2.13
CA PHE A 37 7.93 13.09 -3.03
C PHE A 37 7.53 13.36 -4.48
N VAL A 38 6.43 12.77 -4.97
CA VAL A 38 5.88 13.09 -6.30
C VAL A 38 5.47 14.57 -6.36
N VAL A 39 4.72 15.07 -5.38
CA VAL A 39 4.30 16.48 -5.34
C VAL A 39 5.51 17.42 -5.31
N ILE A 40 6.51 17.13 -4.47
CA ILE A 40 7.76 17.90 -4.41
C ILE A 40 8.53 17.83 -5.74
N GLY A 41 8.52 16.68 -6.42
CA GLY A 41 9.08 16.50 -7.75
C GLY A 41 8.45 17.45 -8.78
N PHE A 42 7.11 17.57 -8.76
CA PHE A 42 6.36 18.49 -9.62
C PHE A 42 6.67 19.97 -9.31
N VAL A 43 6.72 20.35 -8.03
CA VAL A 43 7.02 21.73 -7.62
C VAL A 43 8.43 22.17 -8.04
N ASN A 44 9.40 21.26 -8.01
CA ASN A 44 10.79 21.58 -8.37
C ASN A 44 11.10 21.40 -9.86
N LEU A 45 10.12 21.00 -10.68
CA LEU A 45 10.30 20.68 -12.10
C LEU A 45 10.94 21.83 -12.92
N LYS A 46 10.55 23.08 -12.64
CA LYS A 46 11.09 24.28 -13.32
C LYS A 46 12.16 25.03 -12.52
N LYS A 47 12.35 24.69 -11.25
CA LYS A 47 13.29 25.40 -10.35
C LYS A 47 14.66 24.72 -10.33
N ASP A 48 14.67 23.39 -10.20
CA ASP A 48 15.88 22.61 -10.07
C ASP A 48 15.64 21.16 -10.57
N ILE A 49 16.10 20.90 -11.80
CA ILE A 49 15.93 19.61 -12.48
C ILE A 49 16.67 18.48 -11.74
N VAL A 50 17.80 18.77 -11.09
CA VAL A 50 18.57 17.77 -10.34
C VAL A 50 17.78 17.32 -9.11
N LYS A 51 17.20 18.28 -8.38
CA LYS A 51 16.34 17.99 -7.23
C LYS A 51 15.06 17.26 -7.64
N SER A 52 14.42 17.64 -8.75
CA SER A 52 13.23 16.96 -9.28
C SER A 52 13.49 15.49 -9.62
N LYS A 53 14.61 15.19 -10.31
CA LYS A 53 15.03 13.80 -10.62
C LYS A 53 15.31 12.99 -9.36
N LYS A 54 16.01 13.57 -8.38
CA LYS A 54 16.28 12.90 -7.10
C LYS A 54 14.99 12.55 -6.36
N MET A 55 14.06 13.50 -6.23
CA MET A 55 12.77 13.26 -5.55
C MET A 55 11.92 12.22 -6.28
N THR A 56 11.97 12.19 -7.62
CA THR A 56 11.28 11.17 -8.43
C THR A 56 11.87 9.77 -8.21
N SER A 57 13.19 9.66 -7.97
CA SER A 57 13.82 8.39 -7.59
C SER A 57 13.37 7.94 -6.20
N LEU A 58 13.42 8.83 -5.21
CA LEU A 58 12.99 8.52 -3.84
C LEU A 58 11.50 8.12 -3.78
N ALA A 59 10.65 8.78 -4.58
CA ALA A 59 9.25 8.39 -4.73
C ALA A 59 9.09 6.96 -5.28
N SER A 60 9.92 6.59 -6.27
CA SER A 60 9.93 5.23 -6.83
C SER A 60 10.34 4.21 -5.76
N ASP A 61 11.41 4.48 -5.02
CA ASP A 61 11.92 3.57 -4.00
C ASP A 61 10.91 3.39 -2.87
N ALA A 62 10.28 4.48 -2.40
CA ALA A 62 9.22 4.44 -1.40
C ALA A 62 7.98 3.65 -1.88
N SER A 63 7.58 3.81 -3.15
CA SER A 63 6.44 3.08 -3.72
C SER A 63 6.70 1.57 -3.83
N ILE A 64 7.93 1.18 -4.17
CA ILE A 64 8.34 -0.24 -4.23
C ILE A 64 8.40 -0.83 -2.82
N LEU A 65 8.93 -0.09 -1.85
CA LEU A 65 8.92 -0.52 -0.45
C LEU A 65 7.50 -0.79 0.05
N GLY A 66 6.54 0.09 -0.26
CA GLY A 66 5.13 -0.14 0.06
C GLY A 66 4.57 -1.43 -0.55
N LEU A 67 4.93 -1.74 -1.81
CA LEU A 67 4.55 -2.99 -2.47
C LEU A 67 5.15 -4.21 -1.76
N VAL A 68 6.43 -4.15 -1.42
CA VAL A 68 7.15 -5.23 -0.74
C VAL A 68 6.56 -5.48 0.65
N PHE A 69 6.21 -4.42 1.39
CA PHE A 69 5.47 -4.57 2.65
C PHE A 69 4.09 -5.20 2.47
N GLY A 70 3.40 -4.91 1.37
CA GLY A 70 2.15 -5.57 0.99
C GLY A 70 2.32 -7.08 0.80
N PHE A 71 3.32 -7.50 0.03
CA PHE A 71 3.64 -8.92 -0.15
C PHE A 71 4.11 -9.59 1.15
N LEU A 72 4.92 -8.91 1.95
CA LEU A 72 5.37 -9.43 3.24
C LEU A 72 4.19 -9.63 4.20
N GLY A 73 3.30 -8.65 4.32
CA GLY A 73 2.09 -8.77 5.14
C GLY A 73 1.17 -9.90 4.66
N SER A 74 1.12 -10.14 3.36
CA SER A 74 0.39 -11.26 2.77
C SER A 74 0.97 -12.61 3.15
N ILE A 75 2.30 -12.77 3.04
CA ILE A 75 2.99 -13.99 3.44
C ILE A 75 2.80 -14.26 4.93
N ILE A 76 2.97 -13.24 5.78
CA ILE A 76 2.76 -13.37 7.23
C ILE A 76 1.30 -13.75 7.55
N GLY A 77 0.32 -13.12 6.90
CA GLY A 77 -1.09 -13.44 7.09
C GLY A 77 -1.46 -14.87 6.68
N MET A 78 -0.75 -15.44 5.69
CA MET A 78 -0.92 -16.85 5.31
C MET A 78 -0.24 -17.79 6.30
N ILE A 79 0.96 -17.46 6.78
CA ILE A 79 1.68 -18.26 7.78
C ILE A 79 0.82 -18.39 9.04
N THR A 80 0.30 -17.28 9.57
CA THR A 80 -0.56 -17.33 10.78
C THR A 80 -1.85 -18.12 10.57
N ALA A 81 -2.39 -18.12 9.34
CA ALA A 81 -3.56 -18.92 9.00
C ALA A 81 -3.24 -20.42 9.01
N PHE A 82 -2.10 -20.81 8.45
CA PHE A 82 -1.67 -22.20 8.42
C PHE A 82 -1.24 -22.70 9.80
N ASP A 83 -0.53 -21.90 10.58
CA ASP A 83 -0.16 -22.23 11.97
C ASP A 83 -1.41 -22.49 12.83
N ALA A 84 -2.46 -21.69 12.63
CA ALA A 84 -3.74 -21.89 13.32
C ALA A 84 -4.42 -23.21 12.93
N ILE A 85 -4.37 -23.59 11.64
CA ILE A 85 -4.90 -24.87 11.14
C ILE A 85 -4.10 -26.04 11.70
N GLU A 86 -2.77 -25.93 11.73
CA GLU A 86 -1.88 -26.97 12.27
C GLU A 86 -2.15 -27.25 13.75
N SER A 87 -2.36 -26.19 14.55
CA SER A 87 -2.57 -26.32 16.00
C SER A 87 -3.90 -27.00 16.42
N MET A 88 -4.92 -26.96 15.56
CA MET A 88 -6.25 -27.50 15.87
C MET A 88 -6.47 -28.92 15.34
N GLY A 89 -5.62 -29.40 14.41
CA GLY A 89 -5.73 -30.74 13.83
C GLY A 89 -6.99 -30.99 12.97
N ASP A 90 -7.83 -29.97 12.76
CA ASP A 90 -9.03 -30.02 11.92
C ASP A 90 -9.09 -28.78 11.02
N ILE A 91 -9.40 -28.98 9.74
CA ILE A 91 -9.37 -27.90 8.74
C ILE A 91 -10.68 -27.12 8.84
N SER A 92 -10.72 -26.15 9.75
CA SER A 92 -11.74 -25.11 9.74
C SER A 92 -11.59 -24.25 8.48
N GLN A 93 -12.44 -24.50 7.47
CA GLN A 93 -12.51 -23.67 6.25
C GLN A 93 -12.66 -22.17 6.57
N GLY A 94 -13.28 -21.84 7.72
CA GLY A 94 -13.42 -20.47 8.20
C GLY A 94 -12.10 -19.81 8.59
N MET A 95 -11.18 -20.55 9.22
CA MET A 95 -9.86 -20.03 9.61
C MET A 95 -8.99 -19.74 8.39
N MET A 96 -9.00 -20.65 7.40
CA MET A 96 -8.31 -20.45 6.14
C MET A 96 -8.86 -19.23 5.38
N ALA A 97 -10.18 -19.08 5.33
CA ALA A 97 -10.84 -17.94 4.69
C ALA A 97 -10.47 -16.60 5.37
N ALA A 98 -10.36 -16.59 6.70
CA ALA A 98 -9.95 -15.40 7.44
C ALA A 98 -8.50 -14.98 7.10
N GLY A 99 -7.57 -15.92 7.09
CA GLY A 99 -6.17 -15.66 6.74
C GLY A 99 -5.96 -15.23 5.29
N LEU A 100 -6.66 -15.88 4.36
CA LEU A 100 -6.68 -15.49 2.94
C LEU A 100 -7.23 -14.08 2.74
N LYS A 101 -8.29 -13.71 3.48
CA LYS A 101 -8.86 -12.36 3.44
C LYS A 101 -7.81 -11.32 3.84
N VAL A 102 -7.10 -11.53 4.95
CA VAL A 102 -6.02 -10.65 5.42
C VAL A 102 -4.94 -10.52 4.34
N SER A 103 -4.53 -11.66 3.78
CA SER A 103 -3.45 -11.75 2.81
C SER A 103 -3.75 -11.03 1.48
N PHE A 104 -4.96 -11.18 0.96
CA PHE A 104 -5.35 -10.49 -0.27
C PHE A 104 -5.56 -9.00 -0.04
N LEU A 105 -6.09 -8.59 1.12
CA LEU A 105 -6.25 -7.18 1.42
C LEU A 105 -4.90 -6.46 1.46
N THR A 106 -3.90 -7.02 2.15
CA THR A 106 -2.56 -6.42 2.25
C THR A 106 -1.87 -6.33 0.88
N THR A 107 -2.02 -7.37 0.05
CA THR A 107 -1.49 -7.38 -1.32
C THR A 107 -2.15 -6.31 -2.19
N VAL A 108 -3.48 -6.21 -2.16
CA VAL A 108 -4.22 -5.20 -2.95
C VAL A 108 -3.83 -3.79 -2.50
N PHE A 109 -3.73 -3.56 -1.19
CA PHE A 109 -3.36 -2.25 -0.66
C PHE A 109 -1.91 -1.86 -1.02
N GLY A 110 -0.98 -2.84 -0.99
CA GLY A 110 0.39 -2.66 -1.47
C GLY A 110 0.47 -2.38 -2.97
N ALA A 111 -0.32 -3.09 -3.79
CA ALA A 111 -0.39 -2.87 -5.23
C ALA A 111 -0.95 -1.48 -5.58
N VAL A 112 -2.01 -1.05 -4.90
CA VAL A 112 -2.56 0.32 -5.04
C VAL A 112 -1.51 1.36 -4.65
N THR A 113 -0.77 1.11 -3.57
CA THR A 113 0.32 1.98 -3.10
C THR A 113 1.47 2.09 -4.09
N PHE A 114 1.70 1.07 -4.90
CA PHE A 114 2.65 1.12 -5.99
C PHE A 114 2.11 1.87 -7.21
N ILE A 115 0.90 1.52 -7.66
CA ILE A 115 0.33 2.03 -8.92
C ILE A 115 0.08 3.54 -8.87
N LEU A 116 -0.49 4.05 -7.76
CA LEU A 116 -0.88 5.46 -7.64
C LEU A 116 0.31 6.43 -7.80
N PRO A 117 1.41 6.33 -7.02
CA PRO A 117 2.59 7.15 -7.24
C PRO A 117 3.28 6.87 -8.58
N ARG A 118 3.21 5.62 -9.10
CA ARG A 118 3.88 5.25 -10.36
C ARG A 118 3.38 6.06 -11.54
N ILE A 119 2.08 6.32 -11.61
CA ILE A 119 1.49 7.18 -12.65
C ILE A 119 2.08 8.60 -12.56
N GLY A 120 2.15 9.16 -11.36
CA GLY A 120 2.75 10.49 -11.13
C GLY A 120 4.23 10.56 -11.50
N ILE A 121 5.01 9.52 -11.17
CA ILE A 121 6.43 9.39 -11.51
C ILE A 121 6.62 9.33 -13.03
N ILE A 122 5.78 8.58 -13.76
CA ILE A 122 5.86 8.47 -15.22
C ILE A 122 5.65 9.84 -15.87
N ILE A 123 4.63 10.58 -15.42
CA ILE A 123 4.35 11.95 -15.91
C ILE A 123 5.54 12.87 -15.61
N LEU A 124 6.07 12.82 -14.39
CA LEU A 124 7.25 13.61 -14.00
C LEU A 124 8.48 13.31 -14.85
N LYS A 125 8.73 12.04 -15.16
CA LYS A 125 9.85 11.62 -16.02
C LYS A 125 9.66 12.07 -17.46
N ALA A 126 8.43 12.05 -17.98
CA ALA A 126 8.12 12.56 -19.31
C ALA A 126 8.38 14.07 -19.42
N LEU A 127 8.00 14.85 -18.39
CA LEU A 127 8.20 16.30 -18.37
C LEU A 127 9.66 16.72 -18.14
N ASN A 128 10.44 15.94 -17.38
CA ASN A 128 11.86 16.17 -17.12
C ASN A 128 12.80 15.79 -18.29
N LYS A 129 12.26 15.27 -19.41
CA LYS A 129 13.03 14.87 -20.59
C LYS A 129 13.19 15.98 -21.64
N ASN A 130 12.59 17.16 -21.38
CA ASN A 130 12.86 18.41 -22.09
C ASN A 130 13.82 19.28 -21.26
#